data_AF-A0A8K0K4D2-F1
#
_entry.id   AF-A0A8K0K4D2-F1
#
_cell.length_a   1.000
_cell.length_b   1.000
_cell.length_c   1.000
_cell.angle_alpha   90.00
_cell.angle_beta   90.00
_cell.angle_gamma   90.00
#
_symmetry.space_group_name_H-M   'P 1'
#
loop_
_entity.id
_entity.type
_entity.pdbx_description
1 polymer ?
#
loop_
_entity_poly.entity_id
_entity_poly.type
_entity_poly.pdbx_seq_one_letter_code
_entity_poly.pdbx_strand_id
1 'polypeptide(L)'
;MQIWRNELWRGNLNWPAWRIFVLFLFFLVCPPVWVWFTLPLGHKFNKIPIIKFMSYLTSHIYLMLLLSLVGITPMHAFLRPNLFPHWYEWLLLVWLSGLLLSELTNPSDKSGLGWIKVAVLGFGVLAVALHLLGLFSLVSRPYWPTLMYLRNQLLAIAFLLSCVQILDFLSFHHLFGPWAIIIGDLMKDLGRFTVVLSIFIFGFSMHVVALNHPKNESFYGFRETLLRHLRNDGGEFSQSGERAARLDHHTLQDRLRHLHGGLSCRAH
;
A
#
# COMPACT_ATOMS: atom_id res chain seq x y z
N MET A 1 -40.61 -8.97 -23.79
CA MET A 1 -39.16 -9.23 -23.99
C MET A 1 -38.48 -9.83 -22.76
N GLN A 2 -38.78 -9.37 -21.53
CA GLN A 2 -38.21 -9.95 -20.30
C GLN A 2 -38.60 -11.43 -20.06
N ILE A 3 -39.83 -11.84 -20.41
CA ILE A 3 -40.30 -13.23 -20.27
C ILE A 3 -39.49 -14.20 -21.13
N TRP A 4 -39.26 -13.87 -22.41
CA TRP A 4 -38.45 -14.67 -23.34
C TRP A 4 -37.00 -14.86 -22.89
N ARG A 5 -36.41 -13.83 -22.25
CA ARG A 5 -35.06 -13.92 -21.67
C ARG A 5 -35.03 -14.83 -20.44
N ASN A 6 -36.06 -14.76 -19.60
CA ASN A 6 -36.17 -15.65 -18.43
C ASN A 6 -36.38 -17.12 -18.86
N GLU A 7 -37.15 -17.36 -19.93
CA GLU A 7 -37.37 -18.68 -20.52
C GLU A 7 -36.06 -19.26 -21.07
N LEU A 8 -35.29 -18.46 -21.83
CA LEU A 8 -33.96 -18.86 -22.32
C LEU A 8 -32.95 -19.11 -21.18
N TRP A 9 -33.04 -18.32 -20.10
CA TRP A 9 -32.11 -18.41 -18.97
C TRP A 9 -32.33 -19.66 -18.11
N ARG A 10 -33.58 -20.05 -17.88
CA ARG A 10 -33.94 -21.33 -17.25
C ARG A 10 -33.70 -22.53 -18.17
N GLY A 11 -33.78 -22.33 -19.48
CA GLY A 11 -33.71 -23.41 -20.46
C GLY A 11 -34.81 -24.45 -20.19
N ASN A 12 -34.53 -25.73 -20.46
CA ASN A 12 -35.47 -26.83 -20.20
C ASN A 12 -35.49 -27.29 -18.72
N LEU A 13 -35.02 -26.47 -17.77
CA LEU A 13 -34.87 -26.86 -16.36
C LEU A 13 -35.97 -26.22 -15.49
N ASN A 14 -37.06 -26.96 -15.26
CA ASN A 14 -38.20 -26.52 -14.45
C ASN A 14 -38.04 -26.82 -12.94
N TRP A 15 -36.83 -26.66 -12.38
CA TRP A 15 -36.58 -26.97 -10.96
C TRP A 15 -36.93 -25.80 -10.04
N PRO A 16 -37.42 -26.07 -8.81
CA PRO A 16 -37.63 -25.03 -7.80
C PRO A 16 -36.30 -24.40 -7.37
N ALA A 17 -36.30 -23.09 -7.09
CA ALA A 17 -35.10 -22.29 -6.77
C ALA A 17 -34.26 -22.87 -5.62
N TRP A 18 -34.90 -23.48 -4.62
CA TRP A 18 -34.23 -24.16 -3.51
C TRP A 18 -33.28 -25.28 -3.98
N ARG A 19 -33.67 -26.09 -4.98
CA ARG A 19 -32.82 -27.16 -5.50
C ARG A 19 -31.59 -26.60 -6.22
N ILE A 20 -31.73 -25.46 -6.88
CA ILE A 20 -30.63 -24.76 -7.56
C ILE A 20 -29.66 -24.19 -6.52
N PHE A 21 -30.18 -23.65 -5.41
CA PHE A 21 -29.36 -23.16 -4.30
C PHE A 21 -28.59 -24.29 -3.60
N VAL A 22 -29.24 -25.44 -3.34
CA VAL A 22 -28.57 -26.62 -2.78
C VAL A 22 -27.51 -27.17 -3.72
N LEU A 23 -27.79 -27.21 -5.03
CA LEU A 23 -26.81 -27.60 -6.05
C LEU A 23 -25.58 -26.67 -6.04
N PHE A 24 -25.80 -25.36 -5.91
CA PHE A 24 -24.72 -24.38 -5.78
C PHE A 24 -23.89 -24.62 -4.51
N LEU A 25 -24.53 -24.86 -3.36
CA LEU A 25 -23.82 -25.19 -2.13
C LEU A 25 -23.00 -26.48 -2.28
N PHE A 26 -23.54 -27.47 -2.99
CA PHE A 26 -22.83 -28.72 -3.26
C PHE A 26 -21.59 -28.52 -4.14
N PHE A 27 -21.65 -27.62 -5.14
CA PHE A 27 -20.47 -27.23 -5.93
C PHE A 27 -19.40 -26.52 -5.10
N LEU A 28 -19.80 -25.76 -4.08
CA LEU A 28 -18.88 -25.07 -3.18
C LEU A 28 -18.18 -26.02 -2.20
N VAL A 29 -18.87 -27.06 -1.72
CA VAL A 29 -18.30 -28.02 -0.77
C VAL A 29 -17.44 -29.08 -1.47
N CYS A 30 -17.79 -29.45 -2.70
CA CYS A 30 -17.15 -30.55 -3.41
C CYS A 30 -16.58 -30.12 -4.78
N PRO A 31 -15.31 -29.65 -4.84
CA PRO A 31 -14.67 -29.22 -6.08
C PRO A 31 -14.69 -30.26 -7.22
N PRO A 32 -14.46 -31.57 -6.97
CA PRO A 32 -14.48 -32.58 -8.04
C PRO A 32 -15.86 -32.72 -8.72
N VAL A 33 -16.94 -32.55 -7.97
CA VAL A 33 -18.31 -32.59 -8.51
C VAL A 33 -18.54 -31.42 -9.44
N TRP A 34 -18.09 -30.22 -9.05
CA TRP A 34 -18.19 -29.03 -9.89
C TRP A 34 -17.43 -29.21 -11.22
N VAL A 35 -16.21 -29.77 -11.19
CA VAL A 35 -15.42 -30.07 -12.39
C VAL A 35 -16.15 -31.08 -13.30
N TRP A 36 -16.77 -32.10 -12.73
CA TRP A 36 -17.55 -33.08 -13.49
C TRP A 36 -18.74 -32.44 -14.23
N PHE A 37 -19.48 -31.54 -13.57
CA PHE A 37 -20.63 -30.86 -14.16
C PHE A 37 -20.26 -29.80 -15.22
N THR A 38 -19.02 -29.31 -15.18
CA THR A 38 -18.53 -28.29 -16.12
C THR A 38 -17.88 -28.87 -17.36
N LEU A 39 -17.41 -30.12 -17.30
CA LEU A 39 -16.85 -30.78 -18.47
C LEU A 39 -17.95 -31.06 -19.53
N PRO A 40 -17.66 -30.81 -20.83
CA PRO A 40 -18.58 -31.07 -21.94
C PRO A 40 -18.73 -32.57 -22.28
N LEU A 41 -18.61 -33.49 -21.31
CA LEU A 41 -18.61 -34.95 -21.52
C LEU A 41 -20.01 -35.55 -21.80
N GLY A 42 -20.78 -34.92 -22.68
CA GLY A 42 -22.01 -35.51 -23.25
C GLY A 42 -23.30 -35.28 -22.48
N HIS A 43 -23.29 -34.60 -21.33
CA HIS A 43 -24.53 -34.28 -20.61
C HIS A 43 -25.20 -33.00 -21.12
N LYS A 44 -26.54 -33.01 -21.28
CA LYS A 44 -27.36 -31.84 -21.69
C LYS A 44 -27.28 -30.61 -20.76
N PHE A 45 -26.65 -30.71 -19.58
CA PHE A 45 -26.63 -29.65 -18.56
C PHE A 45 -25.64 -28.52 -18.88
N ASN A 46 -24.54 -28.81 -19.59
CA ASN A 46 -23.59 -27.77 -20.01
C ASN A 46 -24.17 -26.80 -21.06
N LYS A 47 -25.37 -27.06 -21.59
CA LYS A 47 -26.04 -26.10 -22.49
C LYS A 47 -26.88 -25.06 -21.74
N ILE A 48 -27.13 -25.24 -20.44
CA ILE A 48 -28.04 -24.39 -19.67
C ILE A 48 -27.28 -23.17 -19.12
N PRO A 49 -27.70 -21.92 -19.46
CA PRO A 49 -26.99 -20.70 -19.06
C PRO A 49 -26.85 -20.53 -17.54
N ILE A 50 -27.87 -20.92 -16.76
CA ILE A 50 -27.84 -20.78 -15.29
C ILE A 50 -26.74 -21.64 -14.65
N ILE A 51 -26.49 -22.84 -15.18
CA ILE A 51 -25.46 -23.75 -14.64
C ILE A 51 -24.07 -23.19 -14.95
N LYS A 52 -23.87 -22.64 -16.16
CA LYS A 52 -22.61 -21.95 -16.51
C LYS A 52 -22.36 -20.76 -15.59
N PHE A 53 -23.38 -19.95 -15.35
CA PHE A 53 -23.29 -18.82 -14.43
C PHE A 53 -22.89 -19.25 -13.01
N MET A 54 -23.57 -20.26 -12.46
CA MET A 54 -23.25 -20.78 -11.12
C MET A 54 -21.84 -21.38 -11.03
N SER A 55 -21.36 -21.99 -12.11
CA SER A 55 -19.98 -22.44 -12.23
C SER A 55 -18.98 -21.30 -12.25
N TYR A 56 -19.22 -20.23 -13.02
CA TYR A 56 -18.36 -19.03 -13.01
C TYR A 56 -18.30 -18.40 -11.62
N LEU A 57 -19.45 -18.27 -10.96
CA LEU A 57 -19.55 -17.77 -9.59
C LEU A 57 -18.74 -18.63 -8.62
N THR A 58 -18.89 -19.96 -8.69
CA THR A 58 -18.19 -20.90 -7.82
C THR A 58 -16.67 -20.83 -8.05
N SER A 59 -16.22 -20.80 -9.31
CA SER A 59 -14.80 -20.63 -9.66
C SER A 59 -14.20 -19.33 -9.09
N HIS A 60 -14.98 -18.24 -9.12
CA HIS A 60 -14.58 -16.96 -8.55
C HIS A 60 -14.46 -17.02 -7.02
N ILE A 61 -15.37 -17.72 -6.33
CA ILE A 61 -15.28 -17.94 -4.89
C ILE A 61 -14.03 -18.77 -4.54
N TYR A 62 -13.72 -19.81 -5.31
CA TYR A 62 -12.47 -20.56 -5.12
C TYR A 62 -11.23 -19.70 -5.33
N LEU A 63 -11.22 -18.80 -6.31
CA LEU A 63 -10.15 -17.81 -6.48
C LEU A 63 -10.02 -16.91 -5.24
N MET A 64 -11.13 -16.38 -4.72
CA MET A 64 -11.13 -15.56 -3.50
C MET A 64 -10.56 -16.32 -2.30
N LEU A 65 -10.94 -17.59 -2.13
CA LEU A 65 -10.40 -18.46 -1.08
C LEU A 65 -8.90 -18.69 -1.24
N LEU A 66 -8.41 -18.95 -2.47
CA LEU A 66 -6.99 -19.11 -2.75
C LEU A 66 -6.19 -17.83 -2.49
N LEU A 67 -6.72 -16.66 -2.90
CA LEU A 67 -6.11 -15.36 -2.62
C LEU A 67 -6.03 -15.08 -1.10
N SER A 68 -7.10 -15.41 -0.36
CA SER A 68 -7.12 -15.28 1.11
C SER A 68 -6.13 -16.22 1.79
N LEU A 69 -6.07 -17.48 1.35
CA LEU A 69 -5.16 -18.50 1.86
C LEU A 69 -3.68 -18.15 1.62
N VAL A 70 -3.36 -17.59 0.45
CA VAL A 70 -1.97 -17.26 0.09
C VAL A 70 -1.53 -15.91 0.65
N GLY A 71 -2.39 -14.88 0.55
CA GLY A 71 -2.02 -13.50 0.85
C GLY A 71 -2.28 -13.07 2.29
N ILE A 72 -3.44 -13.45 2.87
CA ILE A 72 -3.93 -12.91 4.15
C ILE A 72 -3.63 -13.86 5.30
N THR A 73 -4.03 -15.12 5.16
CA THR A 73 -3.95 -16.14 6.21
C THR A 73 -3.08 -17.32 5.77
N PRO A 74 -1.76 -17.12 5.61
CA PRO A 74 -0.91 -18.23 5.21
C PRO A 74 -0.88 -19.29 6.31
N MET A 75 -1.19 -20.52 5.90
CA MET A 75 -1.10 -21.71 6.75
C MET A 75 0.34 -21.99 7.22
N HIS A 76 1.34 -21.49 6.50
CA HIS A 76 2.77 -21.70 6.78
C HIS A 76 3.43 -20.39 7.22
N ALA A 77 4.45 -20.50 8.06
CA ALA A 77 5.17 -19.35 8.61
C ALA A 77 5.70 -18.42 7.51
N PHE A 78 5.61 -17.11 7.75
CA PHE A 78 5.98 -16.05 6.80
C PHE A 78 7.49 -15.98 6.54
N LEU A 79 8.32 -16.23 7.56
CA LEU A 79 9.77 -16.26 7.44
C LEU A 79 10.23 -17.69 7.17
N ARG A 80 10.75 -17.92 5.96
CA ARG A 80 11.28 -19.23 5.55
C ARG A 80 12.68 -19.07 4.97
N PRO A 81 13.58 -20.04 5.21
CA PRO A 81 14.93 -20.05 4.63
C PRO A 81 14.95 -20.37 3.14
N ASN A 82 13.84 -20.91 2.59
CA ASN A 82 13.68 -21.24 1.18
C ASN A 82 12.48 -20.51 0.58
N LEU A 83 12.64 -20.01 -0.64
CA LEU A 83 11.62 -19.28 -1.40
C LEU A 83 10.76 -20.17 -2.31
N PHE A 84 10.85 -21.49 -2.16
CA PHE A 84 10.16 -22.42 -3.04
C PHE A 84 8.63 -22.35 -2.87
N PRO A 85 7.89 -22.29 -4.00
CA PRO A 85 6.44 -22.19 -3.97
C PRO A 85 5.80 -23.46 -3.40
N HIS A 86 4.84 -23.28 -2.50
CA HIS A 86 4.07 -24.38 -1.91
C HIS A 86 2.93 -24.83 -2.83
N TRP A 87 2.34 -26.01 -2.57
CA TRP A 87 1.28 -26.59 -3.40
C TRP A 87 0.09 -25.64 -3.64
N TYR A 88 -0.30 -24.85 -2.64
CA TYR A 88 -1.38 -23.87 -2.76
C TYR A 88 -0.97 -22.63 -3.57
N GLU A 89 0.32 -22.28 -3.61
CA GLU A 89 0.85 -21.20 -4.45
C GLU A 89 0.91 -21.65 -5.92
N TRP A 90 1.28 -22.92 -6.17
CA TRP A 90 1.16 -23.53 -7.49
C TRP A 90 -0.28 -23.56 -7.99
N LEU A 91 -1.23 -23.91 -7.11
CA LEU A 91 -2.66 -23.88 -7.46
C LEU A 91 -3.12 -22.47 -7.82
N LEU A 92 -2.70 -21.45 -7.06
CA LEU A 92 -2.97 -20.04 -7.38
C LEU A 92 -2.38 -19.65 -8.75
N LEU A 93 -1.15 -20.08 -9.07
CA LEU A 93 -0.52 -19.81 -10.37
C LEU A 93 -1.33 -20.40 -11.52
N VAL A 94 -1.77 -21.65 -11.38
CA VAL A 94 -2.63 -22.30 -12.38
C VAL A 94 -3.94 -21.53 -12.55
N TRP A 95 -4.57 -21.10 -11.44
CA TRP A 95 -5.81 -20.32 -11.50
C TRP A 95 -5.63 -18.95 -12.17
N LEU A 96 -4.59 -18.21 -11.79
CA LEU A 96 -4.25 -16.91 -12.40
C LEU A 96 -3.92 -17.07 -13.90
N SER A 97 -3.24 -18.15 -14.29
CA SER A 97 -2.95 -18.45 -15.70
C SER A 97 -4.24 -18.73 -16.49
N GLY A 98 -5.20 -19.42 -15.89
CA GLY A 98 -6.51 -19.68 -16.50
C GLY A 98 -7.32 -18.40 -16.69
N LEU A 99 -7.28 -17.49 -15.71
CA LEU A 99 -7.91 -16.16 -15.82
C LEU A 99 -7.23 -15.28 -16.87
N LEU A 100 -5.90 -15.31 -16.93
CA LEU A 100 -5.12 -14.63 -17.96
C LEU A 100 -5.51 -15.12 -19.36
N LEU A 101 -5.52 -16.43 -19.56
CA LEU A 101 -5.91 -17.05 -20.83
C LEU A 101 -7.36 -16.71 -21.22
N SER A 102 -8.28 -16.72 -20.24
CA SER A 102 -9.68 -16.34 -20.46
C SER A 102 -9.81 -14.88 -20.92
N GLU A 103 -8.98 -13.98 -20.41
CA GLU A 103 -9.00 -12.56 -20.79
C GLU A 103 -8.33 -12.34 -22.16
N LEU A 104 -7.28 -13.10 -22.50
CA LEU A 104 -6.63 -13.02 -23.80
C LEU A 104 -7.49 -13.61 -24.93
N THR A 105 -8.21 -14.70 -24.66
CA THR A 105 -9.01 -15.40 -25.67
C THR A 105 -10.32 -14.68 -25.95
N ASN A 106 -10.89 -14.04 -24.94
CA ASN A 106 -12.11 -13.25 -25.09
C ASN A 106 -11.92 -11.93 -24.33
N PRO A 107 -11.42 -10.88 -25.02
CA PRO A 107 -11.20 -9.60 -24.37
C PRO A 107 -12.53 -9.10 -23.81
N SER A 108 -12.60 -8.92 -22.49
CA SER A 108 -13.81 -8.42 -21.85
C SER A 108 -14.07 -7.00 -22.35
N ASP A 109 -15.31 -6.70 -22.73
CA ASP A 109 -15.71 -5.34 -23.07
C ASP A 109 -15.27 -4.41 -21.93
N LYS A 110 -14.42 -3.42 -22.26
CA LYS A 110 -13.78 -2.52 -21.29
C LYS A 110 -14.75 -1.51 -20.67
N SER A 111 -16.05 -1.77 -20.73
CA SER A 111 -17.08 -0.93 -20.15
C SER A 111 -17.18 -1.18 -18.65
N GLY A 112 -16.97 -0.12 -17.86
CA GLY A 112 -17.14 -0.08 -16.40
C GLY A 112 -16.45 -1.21 -15.64
N LEU A 113 -17.18 -2.29 -15.39
CA LEU A 113 -16.77 -3.39 -14.53
C LEU A 113 -15.68 -4.30 -15.11
N GLY A 114 -15.52 -4.35 -16.44
CA GLY A 114 -14.45 -5.14 -17.09
C GLY A 114 -13.04 -4.73 -16.64
N TRP A 115 -12.83 -3.44 -16.31
CA TRP A 115 -11.55 -2.93 -15.82
C TRP A 115 -11.15 -3.52 -14.46
N ILE A 116 -12.11 -3.83 -13.60
CA ILE A 116 -11.82 -4.39 -12.26
C ILE A 116 -11.21 -5.79 -12.40
N LYS A 117 -11.75 -6.61 -13.31
CA LYS A 117 -11.21 -7.95 -13.61
C LYS A 117 -9.76 -7.87 -14.10
N VAL A 118 -9.44 -6.93 -14.99
CA VAL A 118 -8.08 -6.68 -15.47
C VAL A 118 -7.18 -6.18 -14.33
N ALA A 119 -7.68 -5.33 -13.42
CA ALA A 119 -6.92 -4.86 -12.26
C ALA A 119 -6.58 -6.01 -11.29
N VAL A 120 -7.54 -6.89 -10.97
CA VAL A 120 -7.31 -8.10 -10.15
C VAL A 120 -6.19 -8.94 -10.77
N LEU A 121 -6.27 -9.17 -12.08
CA LEU A 121 -5.26 -9.93 -12.83
C LEU A 121 -3.89 -9.23 -12.82
N GLY A 122 -3.85 -7.91 -13.01
CA GLY A 122 -2.63 -7.12 -12.99
C GLY A 122 -1.90 -7.19 -11.65
N PHE A 123 -2.61 -7.00 -10.53
CA PHE A 123 -2.05 -7.17 -9.19
C PHE A 123 -1.61 -8.61 -8.92
N GLY A 124 -2.36 -9.60 -9.42
CA GLY A 124 -1.98 -11.01 -9.35
C GLY A 124 -0.67 -11.32 -10.08
N VAL A 125 -0.51 -10.86 -11.32
CA VAL A 125 0.72 -11.03 -12.11
C VAL A 125 1.90 -10.32 -11.46
N LEU A 126 1.70 -9.10 -10.93
CA LEU A 126 2.75 -8.36 -10.23
C LEU A 126 3.20 -9.10 -8.96
N ALA A 127 2.26 -9.67 -8.20
CA ALA A 127 2.59 -10.47 -7.02
C ALA A 127 3.40 -11.73 -7.37
N VAL A 128 3.08 -12.38 -8.49
CA VAL A 128 3.86 -13.51 -9.02
C VAL A 128 5.25 -13.05 -9.47
N ALA A 129 5.34 -11.90 -10.16
CA ALA A 129 6.62 -11.34 -10.58
C ALA A 129 7.54 -11.03 -9.38
N LEU A 130 7.01 -10.44 -8.30
CA LEU A 130 7.78 -10.22 -7.07
C LEU A 130 8.30 -11.54 -6.47
N HIS A 131 7.49 -12.60 -6.50
CA HIS A 131 7.91 -13.91 -6.02
C HIS A 131 9.03 -14.51 -6.89
N LEU A 132 8.93 -14.38 -8.22
CA LEU A 132 9.96 -14.82 -9.17
C LEU A 132 11.27 -14.03 -9.04
N LEU A 133 11.22 -12.73 -8.76
CA LEU A 133 12.40 -11.90 -8.51
C LEU A 133 13.20 -12.41 -7.30
N GLY A 134 12.51 -12.86 -6.25
CA GLY A 134 13.14 -13.48 -5.10
C GLY A 134 13.74 -14.85 -5.43
N LEU A 135 13.06 -15.65 -6.26
CA LEU A 135 13.51 -16.99 -6.65
C LEU A 135 14.74 -16.94 -7.57
N PHE A 136 14.78 -15.99 -8.52
CA PHE A 136 15.93 -15.78 -9.41
C PHE A 136 17.14 -15.14 -8.68
N SER A 137 17.06 -14.98 -7.35
CA SER A 137 18.12 -14.41 -6.51
C SER A 137 18.56 -12.99 -6.93
N LEU A 138 17.68 -12.22 -7.58
CA LEU A 138 17.93 -10.81 -7.90
C LEU A 138 17.96 -9.91 -6.64
N VAL A 139 17.38 -10.40 -5.54
CA VAL A 139 17.24 -9.67 -4.28
C VAL A 139 18.03 -10.37 -3.17
N SER A 140 18.89 -9.61 -2.48
CA SER A 140 19.70 -10.10 -1.36
C SER A 140 18.83 -10.65 -0.22
N ARG A 141 19.30 -11.72 0.44
CA ARG A 141 18.65 -12.40 1.58
C ARG A 141 18.06 -11.48 2.67
N PRO A 142 18.70 -10.37 3.10
CA PRO A 142 18.11 -9.52 4.14
C PRO A 142 16.77 -8.86 3.73
N TYR A 143 16.49 -8.70 2.44
CA TYR A 143 15.27 -8.05 1.95
C TYR A 143 14.13 -9.04 1.63
N TRP A 144 14.33 -10.35 1.83
CA TRP A 144 13.30 -11.36 1.58
C TRP A 144 12.00 -11.18 2.38
N PRO A 145 12.04 -10.80 3.68
CA PRO A 145 10.81 -10.54 4.42
C PRO A 145 10.00 -9.38 3.83
N THR A 146 10.67 -8.31 3.40
CA THR A 146 10.04 -7.15 2.76
C THR A 146 9.41 -7.51 1.41
N LEU A 147 10.09 -8.34 0.62
CA LEU A 147 9.58 -8.83 -0.66
C LEU A 147 8.31 -9.68 -0.47
N MET A 148 8.31 -10.57 0.53
CA MET A 148 7.14 -11.38 0.89
C MET A 148 5.99 -10.53 1.42
N TYR A 149 6.28 -9.50 2.21
CA TYR A 149 5.28 -8.55 2.67
C TYR A 149 4.62 -7.81 1.49
N LEU A 150 5.42 -7.30 0.56
CA LEU A 150 4.91 -6.58 -0.60
C LEU A 150 4.04 -7.48 -1.48
N ARG A 151 4.48 -8.72 -1.74
CA ARG A 151 3.67 -9.73 -2.41
C ARG A 151 2.32 -9.93 -1.72
N ASN A 152 2.31 -10.11 -0.41
CA ASN A 152 1.08 -10.35 0.35
C ASN A 152 0.14 -9.15 0.30
N GLN A 153 0.67 -7.92 0.33
CA GLN A 153 -0.13 -6.70 0.16
C GLN A 153 -0.78 -6.61 -1.24
N LEU A 154 -0.04 -6.94 -2.30
CA LEU A 154 -0.61 -6.98 -3.65
C LEU A 154 -1.71 -8.05 -3.79
N LEU A 155 -1.51 -9.22 -3.18
CA LEU A 155 -2.53 -10.28 -3.16
C LEU A 155 -3.77 -9.88 -2.33
N ALA A 156 -3.58 -9.13 -1.23
CA ALA A 156 -4.69 -8.60 -0.43
C ALA A 156 -5.50 -7.55 -1.21
N ILE A 157 -4.84 -6.67 -1.98
CA ILE A 157 -5.52 -5.74 -2.88
C ILE A 157 -6.27 -6.50 -3.98
N ALA A 158 -5.66 -7.52 -4.58
CA ALA A 158 -6.31 -8.38 -5.56
C ALA A 158 -7.56 -9.08 -4.97
N PHE A 159 -7.48 -9.54 -3.72
CA PHE A 159 -8.63 -10.10 -2.99
C PHE A 159 -9.75 -9.07 -2.79
N LEU A 160 -9.44 -7.85 -2.34
CA LEU A 160 -10.44 -6.78 -2.17
C LEU A 160 -11.14 -6.45 -3.49
N LEU A 161 -10.39 -6.33 -4.59
CA LEU A 161 -10.96 -6.09 -5.91
C LEU A 161 -11.78 -7.30 -6.39
N SER A 162 -11.38 -8.52 -6.05
CA SER A 162 -12.14 -9.74 -6.32
C SER A 162 -13.45 -9.79 -5.53
N CYS A 163 -13.48 -9.27 -4.30
CA CYS A 163 -14.72 -9.04 -3.53
C CYS A 163 -15.63 -8.05 -4.24
N VAL A 164 -15.11 -6.95 -4.81
CA VAL A 164 -15.94 -6.02 -5.59
C VAL A 164 -16.50 -6.72 -6.83
N GLN A 165 -15.72 -7.59 -7.48
CA GLN A 165 -16.17 -8.35 -8.63
C GLN A 165 -17.32 -9.33 -8.31
N ILE A 166 -17.43 -9.85 -7.07
CA ILE A 166 -18.57 -10.70 -6.68
C ILE A 166 -19.90 -9.93 -6.74
N LEU A 167 -19.88 -8.61 -6.49
CA LEU A 167 -21.07 -7.78 -6.47
C LEU A 167 -21.73 -7.69 -7.85
N ASP A 168 -20.94 -7.83 -8.92
CA ASP A 168 -21.45 -7.92 -10.30
C ASP A 168 -22.36 -9.13 -10.47
N PHE A 169 -21.88 -10.28 -9.98
CA PHE A 169 -22.63 -11.53 -10.05
C PHE A 169 -23.87 -11.52 -9.15
N LEU A 170 -23.86 -10.78 -8.04
CA LEU A 170 -25.06 -10.63 -7.21
C LEU A 170 -26.12 -9.73 -7.86
N SER A 171 -25.73 -8.79 -8.75
CA SER A 171 -26.67 -7.86 -9.39
C SER A 171 -27.72 -8.55 -10.28
N PHE A 172 -27.47 -9.80 -10.69
CA PHE A 172 -28.43 -10.63 -11.43
C PHE A 172 -29.67 -11.01 -10.59
N HIS A 173 -29.57 -10.95 -9.26
CA HIS A 173 -30.72 -11.17 -8.40
C HIS A 173 -31.64 -9.95 -8.43
N HIS A 174 -32.94 -10.19 -8.62
CA HIS A 174 -33.95 -9.13 -8.70
C HIS A 174 -33.94 -8.16 -7.50
N LEU A 175 -33.53 -8.62 -6.32
CA LEU A 175 -33.38 -7.75 -5.14
C LEU A 175 -32.12 -6.90 -5.16
N PHE A 176 -31.05 -7.29 -5.84
CA PHE A 176 -29.76 -6.58 -5.81
C PHE A 176 -29.53 -5.69 -7.04
N GLY A 177 -30.22 -5.94 -8.15
CA GLY A 177 -30.13 -5.13 -9.37
C GLY A 177 -30.43 -3.64 -9.15
N PRO A 178 -31.62 -3.26 -8.62
CA PRO A 178 -31.94 -1.85 -8.37
C PRO A 178 -31.00 -1.16 -7.37
N TRP A 179 -30.54 -1.89 -6.34
CA TRP A 179 -29.60 -1.38 -5.35
C TRP A 179 -28.23 -1.07 -5.94
N ALA A 180 -27.73 -1.93 -6.84
CA ALA A 180 -26.44 -1.70 -7.51
C ALA A 180 -26.48 -0.42 -8.38
N ILE A 181 -27.61 -0.13 -9.02
CA ILE A 181 -27.81 1.11 -9.79
C ILE A 181 -27.76 2.33 -8.87
N ILE A 182 -28.49 2.30 -7.76
CA ILE A 182 -28.51 3.39 -6.77
C ILE A 182 -27.11 3.64 -6.20
N ILE A 183 -26.38 2.59 -5.81
CA ILE A 183 -25.00 2.70 -5.32
C ILE A 183 -24.10 3.32 -6.40
N GLY A 184 -24.24 2.93 -7.66
CA GLY A 184 -23.49 3.49 -8.77
C GLY A 184 -23.76 4.98 -8.98
N ASP A 185 -25.00 5.43 -8.83
CA ASP A 185 -25.36 6.85 -8.95
C ASP A 185 -24.87 7.67 -7.74
N LEU A 186 -24.96 7.10 -6.53
CA LEU A 186 -24.37 7.70 -5.33
C LEU A 186 -22.83 7.80 -5.43
N MET A 187 -22.16 6.82 -6.03
CA MET A 187 -20.71 6.85 -6.26
C MET A 187 -20.28 8.00 -7.20
N LYS A 188 -21.07 8.32 -8.22
CA LYS A 188 -20.80 9.46 -9.12
C LYS A 188 -20.95 10.79 -8.37
N ASP A 189 -21.94 10.88 -7.48
CA ASP A 189 -22.15 12.08 -6.66
C ASP A 189 -21.05 12.24 -5.61
N LEU A 190 -20.68 11.14 -4.93
CA LEU A 190 -19.54 11.10 -4.03
C LEU A 190 -18.23 11.51 -4.72
N GLY A 191 -18.02 11.10 -5.98
CA GLY A 191 -16.84 11.53 -6.76
C GLY A 191 -16.78 13.04 -6.94
N ARG A 192 -17.91 13.68 -7.29
CA ARG A 192 -17.99 15.14 -7.41
C ARG A 192 -17.73 15.84 -6.08
N PHE A 193 -18.30 15.31 -4.99
CA PHE A 193 -18.07 15.82 -3.65
C PHE A 193 -16.60 15.67 -3.21
N THR A 194 -15.99 14.53 -3.51
CA THR A 194 -14.58 14.23 -3.16
C THR A 194 -13.61 15.21 -3.80
N VAL A 195 -13.88 15.66 -5.04
CA VAL A 195 -13.05 16.68 -5.71
C VAL A 195 -13.08 18.01 -4.94
N VAL A 196 -14.28 18.48 -4.58
CA VAL A 196 -14.45 19.73 -3.82
C VAL A 196 -13.78 19.60 -2.45
N LEU A 197 -14.01 18.49 -1.75
CA LEU A 197 -13.39 18.20 -0.45
C LEU A 197 -11.86 18.18 -0.55
N SER A 198 -11.29 17.59 -1.61
CA SER A 198 -9.84 17.50 -1.82
C SER A 198 -9.20 18.87 -1.99
N ILE A 199 -9.88 19.80 -2.68
CA ILE A 199 -9.42 21.20 -2.81
C ILE A 199 -9.36 21.88 -1.45
N PHE A 200 -10.40 21.70 -0.62
CA PHE A 200 -10.41 22.26 0.73
C PHE A 200 -9.33 21.65 1.62
N ILE A 201 -9.19 20.33 1.65
CA ILE A 201 -8.16 19.64 2.43
C ILE A 201 -6.77 20.14 2.02
N PHE A 202 -6.50 20.25 0.72
CA PHE A 202 -5.22 20.77 0.22
C PHE A 202 -4.99 22.22 0.64
N GLY A 203 -5.97 23.10 0.45
CA GLY A 203 -5.89 24.52 0.81
C GLY A 203 -5.65 24.74 2.31
N PHE A 204 -6.42 24.05 3.17
CA PHE A 204 -6.24 24.13 4.62
C PHE A 204 -4.94 23.47 5.08
N SER A 205 -4.51 22.36 4.47
CA SER A 205 -3.23 21.73 4.80
C SER A 205 -2.07 22.69 4.55
N MET A 206 -2.06 23.38 3.40
CA MET A 206 -1.04 24.39 3.09
C MET A 206 -1.08 25.58 4.06
N HIS A 207 -2.28 25.99 4.49
CA HIS A 207 -2.43 27.05 5.49
C HIS A 207 -1.89 26.64 6.87
N VAL A 208 -2.14 25.41 7.32
CA VAL A 208 -1.60 24.87 8.58
C VAL A 208 -0.08 24.76 8.52
N VAL A 209 0.49 24.33 7.39
CA VAL A 209 1.95 24.33 7.19
C VAL A 209 2.51 25.75 7.31
N ALA A 210 1.85 26.75 6.71
CA ALA A 210 2.27 28.15 6.78
C ALA A 210 2.22 28.71 8.21
N LEU A 211 1.26 28.28 9.03
CA LEU A 211 1.15 28.69 10.45
C LEU A 211 2.20 28.02 11.33
N ASN A 212 2.62 26.80 11.00
CA ASN A 212 3.61 26.03 11.76
C ASN A 212 5.06 26.45 11.48
N HIS A 213 5.31 27.47 10.65
CA HIS A 213 6.65 28.04 10.55
C HIS A 213 7.07 28.65 11.89
N PRO A 214 8.18 28.18 12.51
CA PRO A 214 8.61 28.69 13.80
C PRO A 214 9.06 30.15 13.65
N LYS A 215 8.27 31.08 14.20
CA LYS A 215 8.58 32.52 14.22
C LYS A 215 9.64 32.88 15.27
N ASN A 216 10.03 31.94 16.12
CA ASN A 216 10.79 32.22 17.33
C ASN A 216 12.29 31.88 17.21
N GLU A 217 12.73 31.00 16.31
CA GLU A 217 14.15 30.62 16.27
C GLU A 217 15.05 31.68 15.63
N SER A 218 14.55 32.40 14.63
CA SER A 218 15.30 33.46 13.95
C SER A 218 15.49 34.72 14.81
N PHE A 219 14.54 35.03 15.71
CA PHE A 219 14.68 36.19 16.61
C PHE A 219 15.60 35.91 17.81
N TYR A 220 15.54 34.71 18.41
CA TYR A 220 16.44 34.35 19.52
C TYR A 220 17.87 34.10 19.03
N GLY A 221 18.07 33.46 17.87
CA GLY A 221 19.40 33.24 17.28
C GLY A 221 20.09 34.55 16.89
N PHE A 222 19.36 35.50 16.29
CA PHE A 222 19.92 36.82 15.96
C PHE A 222 20.25 37.62 17.22
N ARG A 223 19.37 37.63 18.23
CA ARG A 223 19.62 38.35 19.49
C ARG A 223 20.83 37.81 20.24
N GLU A 224 21.01 36.49 20.31
CA GLU A 224 22.19 35.87 20.93
C GLU A 224 23.48 36.14 20.13
N THR A 225 23.41 36.15 18.80
CA THR A 225 24.58 36.45 17.94
C THR A 225 24.99 37.92 18.05
N LEU A 226 24.02 38.82 18.12
CA LEU A 226 24.24 40.25 18.28
C LEU A 226 24.71 40.60 19.70
N LEU A 227 24.17 39.95 20.74
CA LEU A 227 24.67 40.07 22.11
C LEU A 227 26.08 39.51 22.30
N ARG A 228 26.47 38.47 21.53
CA ARG A 228 27.85 37.96 21.53
C ARG A 228 28.82 38.91 20.83
N HIS A 229 28.43 39.53 19.72
CA HIS A 229 29.27 40.55 19.06
C HIS A 229 29.48 41.77 19.95
N LEU A 230 28.41 42.33 20.52
CA LEU A 230 28.51 43.48 21.43
C LEU A 230 29.30 43.17 22.72
N ARG A 231 29.31 41.91 23.16
CA ARG A 231 30.12 41.46 24.31
C ARG A 231 31.59 41.28 23.96
N ASN A 232 31.89 40.84 22.74
CA ASN A 232 33.27 40.73 22.27
C ASN A 232 33.91 42.10 22.07
N ASP A 233 33.17 43.06 21.50
CA ASP A 233 33.65 44.43 21.31
C ASP A 233 33.90 45.16 22.64
N GLY A 234 33.09 44.86 23.67
CA GLY A 234 33.34 45.33 25.03
C GLY A 234 34.54 44.68 25.73
N GLY A 235 34.92 43.47 25.32
CA GLY A 235 36.05 42.72 25.88
C GLY A 235 37.42 43.17 25.34
N GLU A 236 37.49 43.58 24.07
CA GLU A 236 38.73 44.09 23.48
C GLU A 236 39.15 45.45 24.07
N PHE A 237 38.20 46.31 24.43
CA PHE A 237 38.51 47.57 25.12
C PHE A 237 39.06 47.34 26.53
N SER A 238 38.60 46.31 27.24
CA SER A 238 39.07 45.99 28.59
C SER A 238 40.42 45.28 28.60
N GLN A 239 40.68 44.36 27.66
CA GLN A 239 41.98 43.67 27.59
C GLN A 239 43.12 44.57 27.06
N SER A 240 42.81 45.54 26.19
CA SER A 240 43.81 46.51 25.72
C SER A 240 44.27 47.44 26.86
N GLY A 241 43.34 47.87 27.73
CA GLY A 241 43.66 48.66 28.93
C GLY A 241 44.49 47.89 29.96
N GLU A 242 44.17 46.62 30.22
CA GLU A 242 44.94 45.80 31.17
C GLU A 242 46.32 45.38 30.64
N ARG A 243 46.48 45.14 29.33
CA ARG A 243 47.80 44.83 28.75
C ARG A 243 48.72 46.05 28.74
N ALA A 244 48.19 47.25 28.49
CA ALA A 244 48.95 48.49 28.61
C ALA A 244 49.42 48.74 30.05
N ALA A 245 48.55 48.51 31.05
CA ALA A 245 48.90 48.67 32.46
C ALA A 245 49.90 47.60 32.96
N ARG A 246 49.86 46.38 32.41
CA ARG A 246 50.75 45.28 32.83
C ARG A 246 52.15 45.35 32.20
N LEU A 247 52.30 45.94 31.01
CA LEU A 247 53.62 46.22 30.44
C LEU A 247 54.36 47.33 31.22
N ASP A 248 53.65 48.35 31.69
CA ASP A 248 54.27 49.46 32.41
C ASP A 248 54.82 49.00 33.78
N HIS A 249 54.12 48.09 34.45
CA HIS A 249 54.53 47.56 35.76
C HIS A 249 55.79 46.66 35.72
N HIS A 250 56.02 45.95 34.61
CA HIS A 250 57.24 45.15 34.42
C HIS A 250 58.45 46.03 34.09
N THR A 251 58.25 47.10 33.30
CA THR A 251 59.31 48.04 32.92
C THR A 251 59.80 48.86 34.13
N LEU A 252 58.91 49.14 35.09
CA LEU A 252 59.23 49.82 36.35
C LEU A 252 59.98 48.90 37.34
N GLN A 253 59.65 47.60 37.37
CA GLN A 253 60.33 46.63 38.24
C GLN A 253 61.79 46.37 37.82
N ASP A 254 62.08 46.36 36.51
CA ASP A 254 63.44 46.19 36.01
C ASP A 254 64.33 47.43 36.22
N ARG A 255 63.75 48.64 36.20
CA ARG A 255 64.48 49.87 36.58
C ARG A 255 64.79 49.95 38.07
N LEU A 256 63.92 49.43 38.95
CA LEU A 256 64.16 49.39 40.39
C LEU A 256 65.23 48.37 40.80
N ARG A 257 65.37 47.25 40.08
CA ARG A 257 66.47 46.28 40.31
C ARG A 257 67.85 46.86 39.95
N HIS A 258 67.94 47.71 38.93
CA HIS A 258 69.20 48.38 38.59
C HIS A 258 69.62 49.46 39.60
N LEU A 259 68.68 50.07 40.34
CA LEU A 259 69.00 51.03 41.40
C LEU A 259 69.44 50.36 42.71
N HIS A 260 68.95 49.15 43.00
CA HIS A 260 69.29 48.43 44.24
C HIS A 260 70.63 47.66 44.19
N GLY A 261 71.23 47.50 42.99
CA GLY A 261 72.55 46.86 42.82
C GLY A 261 73.77 47.77 43.00
N GLY A 262 73.57 49.08 43.20
CA GLY A 262 74.66 50.08 43.25
C GLY A 262 75.12 50.54 44.64
N LEU A 263 74.56 50.01 45.74
CA LEU A 263 74.80 50.54 47.11
C LEU A 263 75.45 49.56 48.09
N SER A 264 76.07 48.47 47.61
CA SER A 264 76.78 47.51 48.48
C SER A 264 78.24 47.32 48.05
N CYS A 265 79.06 48.35 48.21
CA CYS A 265 80.54 48.27 48.21
C CYS A 265 81.14 49.56 48.79
N ARG A 266 81.08 49.75 50.11
CA ARG A 266 82.03 50.60 50.86
C ARG A 266 81.96 50.32 52.37
N ALA A 267 82.56 49.21 52.80
CA ALA A 267 82.95 49.00 54.19
C ALA A 267 84.03 47.91 54.22
N HIS A 268 85.30 48.35 54.16
CA HIS A 268 86.49 47.86 54.85
C HIS A 268 87.74 48.35 54.12
#